data_AF-A0A8T4MV86-F1
#
_entry.id   AF-A0A8T4MV86-F1
#
_cell.length_a   1.000
_cell.length_b   1.000
_cell.length_c   1.000
_cell.angle_alpha   90.00
_cell.angle_beta   90.00
_cell.angle_gamma   90.00
#
_symmetry.space_group_name_H-M   'P 1'
#
loop_
_entity.id
_entity.type
_entity.pdbx_description
1 polymer ?
#
loop_
_entity_poly.entity_id
_entity_poly.type
_entity_poly.pdbx_seq_one_letter_code
_entity_poly.pdbx_strand_id
1 'polypeptide(L)'
;MSESGHKEGGKLEGKDILSTADYNRKKIEAVFDRADFFSENPRSGNFKHMAAALCFFEPSTRTYTSFDLAMKYQGGVTTGFHGTAGTSVEKGESLEDTIKTIDSYDIDAIIIRHPEAGAAARAADVARAPVINAGDGSNEHPTQALLDLYTLFKRKGSLDGLNIGILGDLKYGRTVHSLLLALRNYENTISLISPDALNVPDAYSIDIRSSRNEVYETNHLEDVLPELDVLYVTRIQKERFKGLEAEAEYERLKGSYNIGKKILSGAKKDLMIMHPLPNAGELATELYSTPNAAWFNQTRNSIAVRQALLAEVLGVHV
;
A
#
# COMPACT_ATOMS: atom_id res chain seq x y z
N MET A 1 -33.88 5.99 30.59
CA MET A 1 -33.87 6.51 29.20
C MET A 1 -32.42 6.79 28.89
N SER A 2 -31.87 6.02 27.95
CA SER A 2 -30.46 5.83 27.70
C SER A 2 -29.88 6.98 26.87
N GLU A 3 -28.95 7.74 27.45
CA GLU A 3 -27.98 8.54 26.70
C GLU A 3 -26.91 7.60 26.15
N SER A 4 -27.02 7.23 24.88
CA SER A 4 -25.97 6.54 24.14
C SER A 4 -24.95 7.56 23.65
N GLY A 5 -23.86 7.71 24.40
CA GLY A 5 -22.68 8.46 23.97
C GLY A 5 -22.10 7.89 22.69
N HIS A 6 -22.19 8.65 21.60
CA HIS A 6 -21.39 8.45 20.41
C HIS A 6 -19.92 8.61 20.79
N LYS A 7 -19.16 7.52 20.74
CA LYS A 7 -17.70 7.54 20.91
C LYS A 7 -17.09 8.27 19.71
N GLU A 8 -16.54 9.45 19.94
CA GLU A 8 -15.68 10.16 18.98
C GLU A 8 -14.51 9.25 18.54
N GLY A 9 -14.63 8.65 17.37
CA GLY A 9 -13.49 8.35 16.50
C GLY A 9 -13.18 9.66 15.78
N GLY A 10 -12.00 10.24 16.02
CA GLY A 10 -11.67 11.58 15.54
C GLY A 10 -12.01 11.77 14.06
N LYS A 11 -12.78 12.80 13.74
CA LYS A 11 -13.15 13.15 12.36
C LYS A 11 -11.87 13.44 11.56
N LEU A 12 -11.70 12.74 10.44
CA LEU A 12 -10.59 12.87 9.49
C LEU A 12 -11.05 13.51 8.16
N GLU A 13 -12.25 14.10 8.15
CA GLU A 13 -12.77 14.90 7.04
C GLU A 13 -11.77 16.01 6.66
N GLY A 14 -11.42 16.08 5.38
CA GLY A 14 -10.47 17.06 4.86
C GLY A 14 -9.00 16.84 5.28
N LYS A 15 -8.64 15.68 5.84
CA LYS A 15 -7.23 15.39 6.18
C LYS A 15 -6.52 14.60 5.08
N ASP A 16 -5.24 14.88 4.95
CA ASP A 16 -4.36 14.15 4.05
C ASP A 16 -4.11 12.71 4.52
N ILE A 17 -3.78 11.84 3.58
CA ILE A 17 -3.35 10.47 3.81
C ILE A 17 -1.93 10.36 3.26
N LEU A 18 -0.93 10.75 4.08
CA LEU A 18 0.46 10.83 3.65
C LEU A 18 1.29 9.62 4.10
N SER A 19 1.09 9.19 5.34
CA SER A 19 1.84 8.11 5.98
C SER A 19 0.92 7.09 6.61
N THR A 20 1.38 5.84 6.70
CA THR A 20 0.65 4.82 7.48
C THR A 20 0.86 5.01 8.98
N ALA A 21 1.89 5.77 9.38
CA ALA A 21 2.12 6.12 10.78
C ALA A 21 0.96 6.95 11.38
N ASP A 22 0.20 7.66 10.54
CA ASP A 22 -0.97 8.45 10.94
C ASP A 22 -2.17 7.58 11.36
N TYR A 23 -2.10 6.27 11.09
CA TYR A 23 -3.13 5.29 11.38
C TYR A 23 -2.77 4.45 12.59
N ASN A 24 -3.53 4.66 13.67
CA ASN A 24 -3.56 3.73 14.79
C ASN A 24 -4.55 2.60 14.51
N ARG A 25 -4.51 1.54 15.33
CA ARG A 25 -5.43 0.39 15.23
C ARG A 25 -6.90 0.77 15.03
N LYS A 26 -7.43 1.70 15.84
CA LYS A 26 -8.83 2.15 15.75
C LYS A 26 -9.16 2.78 14.40
N LYS A 27 -8.25 3.59 13.84
CA LYS A 27 -8.44 4.17 12.49
C LYS A 27 -8.37 3.10 11.40
N ILE A 28 -7.45 2.14 11.51
CA ILE A 28 -7.35 1.02 10.57
C ILE A 28 -8.64 0.20 10.57
N GLU A 29 -9.16 -0.15 11.75
CA GLU A 29 -10.42 -0.88 11.89
C GLU A 29 -11.61 -0.08 11.32
N ALA A 30 -11.65 1.24 11.53
CA ALA A 30 -12.68 2.09 10.93
C ALA A 30 -12.61 2.14 9.38
N VAL A 31 -11.40 2.03 8.80
CA VAL A 31 -11.23 1.86 7.35
C VAL A 31 -11.78 0.50 6.91
N PHE A 32 -11.59 -0.55 7.70
CA PHE A 32 -12.11 -1.89 7.38
C PHE A 32 -13.62 -1.94 7.41
N ASP A 33 -14.26 -1.37 8.42
CA ASP A 33 -15.73 -1.31 8.53
C ASP A 33 -16.33 -0.62 7.30
N ARG A 34 -15.74 0.51 6.88
CA ARG A 34 -16.15 1.21 5.65
C ARG A 34 -15.84 0.41 4.39
N ALA A 35 -14.70 -0.28 4.35
CA ALA A 35 -14.35 -1.14 3.22
C ALA A 35 -15.30 -2.34 3.08
N ASP A 36 -15.79 -2.90 4.19
CA ASP A 36 -16.81 -3.94 4.17
C ASP A 36 -18.12 -3.41 3.58
N PHE A 37 -18.59 -2.22 4.01
CA PHE A 37 -19.75 -1.56 3.40
C PHE A 37 -19.58 -1.41 1.87
N PHE A 38 -18.43 -0.90 1.41
CA PHE A 38 -18.17 -0.70 -0.01
C PHE A 38 -17.97 -2.00 -0.78
N SER A 39 -17.48 -3.05 -0.13
CA SER A 39 -17.39 -4.38 -0.73
C SER A 39 -18.79 -4.97 -1.00
N GLU A 40 -19.75 -4.73 -0.11
CA GLU A 40 -21.15 -5.15 -0.26
C GLU A 40 -21.94 -4.21 -1.18
N ASN A 41 -21.57 -2.93 -1.20
CA ASN A 41 -22.23 -1.87 -1.96
C ASN A 41 -21.25 -1.20 -2.93
N PRO A 42 -20.70 -1.95 -3.91
CA PRO A 42 -19.60 -1.47 -4.74
C PRO A 42 -19.98 -0.25 -5.58
N ARG A 43 -21.28 0.01 -5.80
CA ARG A 43 -21.82 1.08 -6.63
C ARG A 43 -22.99 1.83 -6.00
N SER A 44 -22.89 2.17 -4.72
CA SER A 44 -23.94 2.86 -3.95
C SER A 44 -24.16 4.33 -4.34
N GLY A 45 -23.22 4.95 -5.06
CA GLY A 45 -23.39 6.31 -5.57
C GLY A 45 -23.08 7.38 -4.52
N ASN A 46 -22.19 7.08 -3.58
CA ASN A 46 -21.88 7.96 -2.44
C ASN A 46 -21.01 9.18 -2.78
N PHE A 47 -20.36 9.21 -3.94
CA PHE A 47 -19.47 10.30 -4.38
C PHE A 47 -20.09 11.13 -5.52
N LYS A 48 -21.42 11.15 -5.63
CA LYS A 48 -22.11 11.97 -6.64
C LYS A 48 -21.70 13.43 -6.50
N HIS A 49 -21.41 14.05 -7.64
CA HIS A 49 -20.95 15.44 -7.75
C HIS A 49 -19.54 15.72 -7.20
N MET A 50 -18.80 14.69 -6.78
CA MET A 50 -17.41 14.83 -6.33
C MET A 50 -16.43 14.53 -7.47
N ALA A 51 -15.33 15.26 -7.51
CA ALA A 51 -14.25 15.15 -8.48
C ALA A 51 -12.92 14.91 -7.77
N ALA A 52 -12.17 13.90 -8.23
CA ALA A 52 -10.80 13.66 -7.75
C ALA A 52 -9.78 13.81 -8.88
N ALA A 53 -8.64 14.42 -8.59
CA ALA A 53 -7.53 14.52 -9.51
C ALA A 53 -6.51 13.41 -9.25
N LEU A 54 -6.27 12.56 -10.26
CA LEU A 54 -5.26 11.51 -10.23
C LEU A 54 -3.98 12.04 -10.89
N CYS A 55 -3.02 12.47 -10.08
CA CYS A 55 -1.76 13.08 -10.51
C CYS A 55 -0.62 12.05 -10.42
N PHE A 56 -0.44 11.24 -11.45
CA PHE A 56 0.55 10.16 -11.46
C PHE A 56 1.77 10.54 -12.30
N PHE A 57 2.84 11.01 -11.65
CA PHE A 57 4.10 11.41 -12.27
C PHE A 57 5.03 10.22 -12.60
N GLU A 58 4.69 9.02 -12.13
CA GLU A 58 5.36 7.78 -12.50
C GLU A 58 4.34 6.69 -12.91
N PRO A 59 4.73 5.72 -13.77
CA PRO A 59 3.83 4.68 -14.24
C PRO A 59 3.20 3.86 -13.10
N SER A 60 1.88 3.69 -13.14
CA SER A 60 1.17 2.74 -12.29
C SER A 60 -0.11 2.24 -12.95
N THR A 61 -0.27 0.92 -13.07
CA THR A 61 -1.54 0.34 -13.56
C THR A 61 -2.51 0.15 -12.40
N ARG A 62 -2.15 -0.69 -11.42
CA ARG A 62 -3.06 -1.10 -10.33
C ARG A 62 -3.52 0.08 -9.51
N THR A 63 -2.59 0.95 -9.10
CA THR A 63 -2.93 2.07 -8.22
C THR A 63 -3.76 3.11 -8.96
N TYR A 64 -3.41 3.49 -10.19
CA TYR A 64 -4.22 4.41 -10.98
C TYR A 64 -5.64 3.87 -11.20
N THR A 65 -5.74 2.65 -11.77
CA THR A 65 -7.02 2.06 -12.15
C THR A 65 -7.95 1.84 -10.94
N SER A 66 -7.44 1.42 -9.79
CA SER A 66 -8.32 1.19 -8.63
C SER A 66 -8.80 2.48 -7.97
N PHE A 67 -8.04 3.57 -7.98
CA PHE A 67 -8.57 4.88 -7.56
C PHE A 67 -9.61 5.42 -8.54
N ASP A 68 -9.32 5.29 -9.85
CA ASP A 68 -10.25 5.70 -10.91
C ASP A 68 -11.60 4.99 -10.77
N LEU A 69 -11.56 3.66 -10.62
CA LEU A 69 -12.76 2.86 -10.41
C LEU A 69 -13.42 3.12 -9.06
N ALA A 70 -12.66 3.35 -7.97
CA ALA A 70 -13.23 3.66 -6.66
C ALA A 70 -14.12 4.92 -6.72
N MET A 71 -13.64 5.99 -7.38
CA MET A 71 -14.43 7.21 -7.60
C MET A 71 -15.64 6.95 -8.51
N LYS A 72 -15.40 6.39 -9.71
CA LYS A 72 -16.44 6.20 -10.72
C LYS A 72 -17.56 5.27 -10.28
N TYR A 73 -17.22 4.19 -9.57
CA TYR A 73 -18.23 3.26 -9.07
C TYR A 73 -19.18 3.91 -8.07
N GLN A 74 -18.73 4.92 -7.33
CA GLN A 74 -19.56 5.70 -6.42
C GLN A 74 -20.18 6.94 -7.06
N GLY A 75 -20.15 7.06 -8.40
CA GLY A 75 -20.79 8.16 -9.12
C GLY A 75 -20.02 9.47 -9.12
N GLY A 76 -18.77 9.47 -8.63
CA GLY A 76 -17.85 10.60 -8.77
C GLY A 76 -17.16 10.61 -10.13
N VAL A 77 -16.45 11.70 -10.39
CA VAL A 77 -15.66 11.88 -11.62
C VAL A 77 -14.17 11.96 -11.30
N THR A 78 -13.35 11.66 -12.31
CA THR A 78 -11.89 11.71 -12.20
C THR A 78 -11.30 12.53 -13.34
N THR A 79 -10.25 13.25 -13.03
CA THR A 79 -9.40 13.97 -13.98
C THR A 79 -7.93 13.77 -13.61
N GLY A 80 -7.00 14.34 -14.39
CA GLY A 80 -5.56 14.28 -14.12
C GLY A 80 -4.79 13.61 -15.25
N PHE A 81 -3.69 12.95 -14.90
CA PHE A 81 -2.74 12.42 -15.88
C PHE A 81 -2.05 11.14 -15.37
N HIS A 82 -1.61 10.33 -16.32
CA HIS A 82 -0.86 9.09 -16.08
C HIS A 82 0.46 9.13 -16.84
N GLY A 83 1.54 9.39 -16.09
CA GLY A 83 2.83 9.77 -16.64
C GLY A 83 2.91 11.27 -16.91
N THR A 84 4.12 11.78 -17.09
CA THR A 84 4.37 13.20 -17.36
C THR A 84 4.19 13.56 -18.84
N ALA A 85 4.17 12.57 -19.73
CA ALA A 85 4.03 12.78 -21.17
C ALA A 85 2.73 13.54 -21.51
N GLY A 86 2.83 14.65 -22.25
CA GLY A 86 1.68 15.47 -22.63
C GLY A 86 1.19 16.44 -21.53
N THR A 87 1.95 16.62 -20.46
CA THR A 87 1.62 17.56 -19.37
C THR A 87 2.58 18.76 -19.38
N SER A 88 2.21 19.86 -18.70
CA SER A 88 3.09 21.04 -18.55
C SER A 88 4.35 20.76 -17.72
N VAL A 89 4.42 19.63 -17.01
CA VAL A 89 5.64 19.13 -16.37
C VAL A 89 6.78 18.95 -17.38
N GLU A 90 6.48 18.55 -18.63
CA GLU A 90 7.50 18.47 -19.70
C GLU A 90 8.11 19.82 -20.07
N LYS A 91 7.38 20.91 -19.79
CA LYS A 91 7.81 22.28 -20.00
C LYS A 91 8.56 22.85 -18.79
N GLY A 92 8.81 22.02 -17.78
CA GLY A 92 9.51 22.42 -16.55
C GLY A 92 8.61 23.02 -15.47
N GLU A 93 7.29 22.80 -15.53
CA GLU A 93 6.38 23.18 -14.44
C GLU A 93 6.75 22.45 -13.14
N SER A 94 6.78 23.18 -12.03
CA SER A 94 7.09 22.60 -10.71
C SER A 94 5.95 21.71 -10.22
N LEU A 95 6.26 20.80 -9.29
CA LEU A 95 5.23 19.99 -8.62
C LEU A 95 4.19 20.89 -7.95
N GLU A 96 4.65 21.90 -7.22
CA GLU A 96 3.82 22.81 -6.45
C GLU A 96 2.89 23.63 -7.35
N ASP A 97 3.39 24.13 -8.50
CA ASP A 97 2.57 24.86 -9.47
C ASP A 97 1.56 23.95 -10.17
N THR A 98 1.97 22.72 -10.52
CA THR A 98 1.06 21.71 -11.07
C THR A 98 -0.10 21.43 -10.11
N ILE A 99 0.21 21.21 -8.83
CA ILE A 99 -0.77 20.90 -7.79
C ILE A 99 -1.70 22.10 -7.53
N LYS A 100 -1.16 23.32 -7.40
CA LYS A 100 -1.97 24.54 -7.25
C LYS A 100 -2.89 24.77 -8.44
N THR A 101 -2.42 24.51 -9.66
CA THR A 101 -3.22 24.64 -10.88
C THR A 101 -4.39 23.66 -10.87
N ILE A 102 -4.13 22.40 -10.54
CA ILE A 102 -5.17 21.38 -10.45
C ILE A 102 -6.17 21.70 -9.35
N ASP A 103 -5.67 22.05 -8.17
CA ASP A 103 -6.47 22.42 -7.00
C ASP A 103 -7.35 23.66 -7.27
N SER A 104 -6.92 24.56 -8.16
CA SER A 104 -7.69 25.76 -8.56
C SER A 104 -8.97 25.45 -9.34
N TYR A 105 -9.15 24.21 -9.81
CA TYR A 105 -10.38 23.74 -10.46
C TYR A 105 -11.44 23.24 -9.48
N ASP A 106 -11.25 23.51 -8.17
CA ASP A 106 -12.16 23.13 -7.08
C ASP A 106 -12.49 21.62 -7.07
N ILE A 107 -11.45 20.81 -7.25
CA ILE A 107 -11.47 19.36 -7.05
C ILE A 107 -11.55 19.00 -5.56
N ASP A 108 -12.24 17.92 -5.22
CA ASP A 108 -12.51 17.51 -3.84
C ASP A 108 -11.40 16.67 -3.20
N ALA A 109 -10.54 16.05 -4.01
CA ALA A 109 -9.39 15.29 -3.53
C ALA A 109 -8.29 15.18 -4.59
N ILE A 110 -7.03 15.10 -4.15
CA ILE A 110 -5.87 14.83 -5.00
C ILE A 110 -5.27 13.49 -4.62
N ILE A 111 -5.10 12.61 -5.60
CA ILE A 111 -4.35 11.36 -5.46
C ILE A 111 -3.04 11.54 -6.19
N ILE A 112 -1.93 11.57 -5.45
CA ILE A 112 -0.61 11.84 -6.02
C ILE A 112 0.29 10.60 -5.95
N ARG A 113 0.98 10.32 -7.06
CA ARG A 113 2.10 9.37 -7.10
C ARG A 113 3.29 10.00 -7.77
N HIS A 114 4.45 10.00 -7.10
CA HIS A 114 5.63 10.73 -7.56
C HIS A 114 6.92 9.93 -7.35
N PRO A 115 7.94 10.03 -8.22
CA PRO A 115 9.20 9.28 -8.07
C PRO A 115 10.12 9.77 -6.95
N GLU A 116 9.89 10.98 -6.44
CA GLU A 116 10.64 11.61 -5.36
C GLU A 116 9.96 11.37 -4.00
N ALA A 117 10.76 11.00 -2.99
CA ALA A 117 10.31 10.87 -1.60
C ALA A 117 9.91 12.23 -1.03
N GLY A 118 8.82 12.29 -0.26
CA GLY A 118 8.30 13.53 0.35
C GLY A 118 7.47 14.40 -0.59
N ALA A 119 7.35 14.04 -1.88
CA ALA A 119 6.55 14.81 -2.84
C ALA A 119 5.05 14.87 -2.47
N ALA A 120 4.51 13.82 -1.84
CA ALA A 120 3.13 13.84 -1.37
C ALA A 120 2.92 14.89 -0.26
N ALA A 121 3.88 15.03 0.66
CA ALA A 121 3.84 16.06 1.70
C ALA A 121 3.98 17.47 1.10
N ARG A 122 4.92 17.67 0.17
CA ARG A 122 5.05 18.95 -0.56
C ARG A 122 3.78 19.34 -1.32
N ALA A 123 3.09 18.37 -1.91
CA ALA A 123 1.79 18.61 -2.54
C ALA A 123 0.71 19.00 -1.53
N ALA A 124 0.65 18.32 -0.38
CA ALA A 124 -0.29 18.65 0.70
C ALA A 124 -0.05 20.05 1.28
N ASP A 125 1.20 20.49 1.40
CA ASP A 125 1.55 21.83 1.90
C ASP A 125 0.99 22.98 1.05
N VAL A 126 0.68 22.72 -0.24
CA VAL A 126 0.22 23.75 -1.19
C VAL A 126 -1.21 23.56 -1.68
N ALA A 127 -1.81 22.40 -1.45
CA ALA A 127 -3.18 22.08 -1.87
C ALA A 127 -4.21 22.54 -0.82
N ARG A 128 -5.40 22.93 -1.29
CA ARG A 128 -6.57 23.13 -0.42
C ARG A 128 -7.35 21.83 -0.27
N ALA A 129 -7.46 21.04 -1.33
CA ALA A 129 -8.06 19.71 -1.30
C ALA A 129 -7.16 18.70 -0.56
N PRO A 130 -7.75 17.72 0.15
CA PRO A 130 -6.97 16.66 0.79
C PRO A 130 -6.16 15.84 -0.22
N VAL A 131 -4.92 15.52 0.15
CA VAL A 131 -3.96 14.77 -0.65
C VAL A 131 -3.83 13.34 -0.14
N ILE A 132 -3.99 12.37 -1.03
CA ILE A 132 -3.77 10.95 -0.79
C ILE A 132 -2.47 10.51 -1.47
N ASN A 133 -1.52 10.03 -0.68
CA ASN A 133 -0.26 9.46 -1.15
C ASN A 133 -0.49 8.06 -1.79
N ALA A 134 -0.42 8.00 -3.11
CA ALA A 134 -0.46 6.78 -3.92
C ALA A 134 0.94 6.21 -4.24
N GLY A 135 1.97 6.73 -3.56
CA GLY A 135 3.37 6.28 -3.60
C GLY A 135 4.32 7.44 -3.89
N ASP A 136 5.27 7.70 -3.00
CA ASP A 136 6.28 8.76 -3.14
C ASP A 136 7.71 8.20 -3.04
N GLY A 137 8.37 8.03 -4.19
CA GLY A 137 9.72 7.48 -4.26
C GLY A 137 9.85 6.11 -3.59
N SER A 138 10.84 5.96 -2.71
CA SER A 138 11.03 4.78 -1.85
C SER A 138 10.57 5.03 -0.40
N ASN A 139 9.80 6.11 -0.17
CA ASN A 139 9.32 6.48 1.15
C ASN A 139 8.15 5.59 1.56
N GLU A 140 6.92 5.92 1.14
CA GLU A 140 5.72 5.22 1.60
C GLU A 140 4.69 4.96 0.50
N HIS A 141 3.75 4.05 0.79
CA HIS A 141 2.53 3.82 0.03
C HIS A 141 1.39 3.43 0.99
N PRO A 142 0.79 4.39 1.72
CA PRO A 142 -0.14 4.09 2.82
C PRO A 142 -1.37 3.30 2.40
N THR A 143 -1.96 3.64 1.25
CA THR A 143 -3.16 2.94 0.77
C THR A 143 -2.88 1.48 0.41
N GLN A 144 -1.64 1.13 0.04
CA GLN A 144 -1.24 -0.26 -0.20
C GLN A 144 -1.10 -1.02 1.12
N ALA A 145 -0.50 -0.43 2.15
CA ALA A 145 -0.42 -1.07 3.46
C ALA A 145 -1.82 -1.33 4.05
N LEU A 146 -2.73 -0.36 3.96
CA LEU A 146 -4.10 -0.52 4.46
C LEU A 146 -4.88 -1.60 3.70
N LEU A 147 -4.73 -1.70 2.37
CA LEU A 147 -5.40 -2.77 1.62
C LEU A 147 -4.77 -4.15 1.87
N ASP A 148 -3.46 -4.19 2.16
CA ASP A 148 -2.76 -5.43 2.53
C ASP A 148 -3.25 -5.94 3.88
N LEU A 149 -3.33 -5.06 4.89
CA LEU A 149 -3.91 -5.41 6.19
C LEU A 149 -5.39 -5.82 6.08
N TYR A 150 -6.19 -5.12 5.27
CA TYR A 150 -7.58 -5.53 5.06
C TYR A 150 -7.66 -6.92 4.42
N THR A 151 -6.79 -7.21 3.45
CA THR A 151 -6.75 -8.53 2.81
C THR A 151 -6.32 -9.63 3.77
N LEU A 152 -5.36 -9.34 4.67
CA LEU A 152 -4.98 -10.23 5.77
C LEU A 152 -6.16 -10.48 6.70
N PHE A 153 -6.80 -9.43 7.17
CA PHE A 153 -7.95 -9.49 8.07
C PHE A 153 -9.10 -10.33 7.47
N LYS A 154 -9.48 -10.07 6.22
CA LYS A 154 -10.56 -10.83 5.55
C LYS A 154 -10.25 -12.32 5.42
N ARG A 155 -8.98 -12.72 5.37
CA ARG A 155 -8.58 -14.11 5.14
C ARG A 155 -8.22 -14.86 6.43
N LYS A 156 -7.63 -14.18 7.41
CA LYS A 156 -7.17 -14.77 8.68
C LYS A 156 -8.11 -14.47 9.86
N GLY A 157 -9.02 -13.50 9.72
CA GLY A 157 -10.00 -13.11 10.74
C GLY A 157 -9.45 -12.25 11.89
N SER A 158 -8.13 -12.24 12.07
CA SER A 158 -7.39 -11.42 13.03
C SER A 158 -6.10 -10.91 12.39
N LEU A 159 -5.57 -9.80 12.92
CA LEU A 159 -4.25 -9.27 12.60
C LEU A 159 -3.23 -9.42 13.74
N ASP A 160 -3.66 -9.99 14.88
CA ASP A 160 -2.78 -10.39 15.98
C ASP A 160 -2.55 -11.92 15.95
N GLY A 161 -1.39 -12.33 16.44
CA GLY A 161 -0.99 -13.72 16.60
C GLY A 161 -0.55 -14.40 15.30
N LEU A 162 -0.22 -13.64 14.26
CA LEU A 162 0.22 -14.18 12.98
C LEU A 162 1.75 -14.31 12.93
N ASN A 163 2.23 -15.35 12.25
CA ASN A 163 3.62 -15.47 11.81
C ASN A 163 3.73 -14.94 10.37
N ILE A 164 4.34 -13.78 10.19
CA ILE A 164 4.40 -13.03 8.93
C ILE A 164 5.85 -13.01 8.43
N GLY A 165 6.10 -13.64 7.28
CA GLY A 165 7.36 -13.50 6.55
C GLY A 165 7.25 -12.39 5.51
N ILE A 166 8.18 -11.43 5.50
CA ILE A 166 8.28 -10.39 4.47
C ILE A 166 9.58 -10.61 3.70
N LEU A 167 9.46 -10.89 2.40
CA LEU A 167 10.54 -11.42 1.57
C LEU A 167 10.90 -10.50 0.40
N GLY A 168 12.20 -10.29 0.17
CA GLY A 168 12.73 -9.71 -1.07
C GLY A 168 13.50 -8.41 -0.88
N ASP A 169 13.06 -7.34 -1.55
CA ASP A 169 13.68 -6.01 -1.48
C ASP A 169 13.02 -5.18 -0.37
N LEU A 170 13.57 -5.30 0.84
CA LEU A 170 13.05 -4.63 2.02
C LEU A 170 13.66 -3.22 2.22
N LYS A 171 14.71 -2.90 1.45
CA LYS A 171 15.41 -1.60 1.48
C LYS A 171 14.70 -0.53 0.66
N TYR A 172 14.25 -0.88 -0.54
CA TYR A 172 13.61 0.05 -1.47
C TYR A 172 12.10 -0.18 -1.60
N GLY A 173 11.58 -1.24 -0.98
CA GLY A 173 10.17 -1.59 -0.97
C GLY A 173 9.31 -0.63 -0.14
N ARG A 174 8.88 0.51 -0.71
CA ARG A 174 7.94 1.44 -0.03
C ARG A 174 6.66 0.78 0.51
N THR A 175 6.22 -0.31 -0.13
CA THR A 175 5.06 -1.07 0.34
C THR A 175 5.37 -1.83 1.63
N VAL A 176 6.61 -2.34 1.77
CA VAL A 176 7.11 -2.97 3.00
C VAL A 176 7.22 -1.94 4.12
N HIS A 177 7.81 -0.78 3.84
CA HIS A 177 7.96 0.29 4.81
C HIS A 177 6.61 0.69 5.43
N SER A 178 5.62 0.98 4.60
CA SER A 178 4.26 1.30 5.06
C SER A 178 3.59 0.12 5.75
N LEU A 179 3.80 -1.12 5.29
CA LEU A 179 3.23 -2.31 5.94
C LEU A 179 3.80 -2.51 7.35
N LEU A 180 5.11 -2.32 7.55
CA LEU A 180 5.75 -2.39 8.87
C LEU A 180 5.20 -1.33 9.82
N LEU A 181 5.07 -0.08 9.35
CA LEU A 181 4.44 0.99 10.12
C LEU A 181 2.99 0.68 10.50
N ALA A 182 2.25 -0.05 9.65
CA ALA A 182 0.90 -0.48 9.95
C ALA A 182 0.88 -1.62 10.99
N LEU A 183 1.75 -2.62 10.82
CA LEU A 183 1.85 -3.81 11.66
C LEU A 183 2.29 -3.51 13.10
N ARG A 184 2.94 -2.37 13.36
CA ARG A 184 3.29 -1.91 14.73
C ARG A 184 2.08 -1.80 15.67
N ASN A 185 0.87 -1.69 15.12
CA ASN A 185 -0.38 -1.61 15.86
C ASN A 185 -0.88 -2.96 16.39
N TYR A 186 -0.24 -4.07 16.00
CA TYR A 186 -0.65 -5.44 16.28
C TYR A 186 0.49 -6.23 16.96
N GLU A 187 0.17 -7.42 17.44
CA GLU A 187 1.11 -8.33 18.13
C GLU A 187 1.35 -9.57 17.25
N ASN A 188 2.50 -9.65 16.57
CA ASN A 188 2.83 -10.73 15.64
C ASN A 188 4.29 -11.17 15.77
N THR A 189 4.59 -12.30 15.15
CA THR A 189 5.95 -12.75 14.87
C THR A 189 6.30 -12.39 13.44
N ILE A 190 7.29 -11.52 13.23
CA ILE A 190 7.66 -10.99 11.93
C ILE A 190 9.07 -11.47 11.56
N SER A 191 9.18 -12.18 10.44
CA SER A 191 10.45 -12.60 9.85
C SER A 191 10.76 -11.76 8.62
N LEU A 192 11.79 -10.91 8.72
CA LEU A 192 12.32 -10.10 7.63
C LEU A 192 13.34 -10.93 6.85
N ILE A 193 13.03 -11.24 5.59
CA ILE A 193 13.80 -12.17 4.78
C ILE A 193 14.37 -11.45 3.54
N SER A 194 15.67 -11.19 3.54
CA SER A 194 16.35 -10.48 2.45
C SER A 194 17.82 -10.85 2.38
N PRO A 195 18.51 -10.61 1.25
CA PRO A 195 19.96 -10.63 1.23
C PRO A 195 20.45 -9.39 1.99
N ASP A 196 21.63 -9.44 2.61
CA ASP A 196 22.17 -8.34 3.45
C ASP A 196 22.10 -6.95 2.80
N ALA A 197 22.30 -6.89 1.47
CA ALA A 197 22.27 -5.65 0.70
C ALA A 197 20.89 -4.97 0.63
N LEU A 198 19.82 -5.71 0.92
CA LEU A 198 18.42 -5.28 0.80
C LEU A 198 17.66 -5.34 2.14
N ASN A 199 18.38 -5.31 3.27
CA ASN A 199 17.78 -5.25 4.59
C ASN A 199 16.92 -3.99 4.78
N VAL A 200 15.95 -4.09 5.70
CA VAL A 200 15.07 -2.99 6.08
C VAL A 200 15.90 -1.80 6.58
N PRO A 201 15.59 -0.55 6.17
CA PRO A 201 16.29 0.62 6.69
C PRO A 201 16.09 0.78 8.21
N ASP A 202 17.13 1.23 8.91
CA ASP A 202 17.15 1.31 10.38
C ASP A 202 15.92 1.97 10.99
N ALA A 203 15.42 3.06 10.39
CA ALA A 203 14.24 3.76 10.89
C ALA A 203 13.01 2.83 11.01
N TYR A 204 12.75 2.00 10.00
CA TYR A 204 11.62 1.07 10.01
C TYR A 204 11.88 -0.16 10.89
N SER A 205 13.14 -0.63 10.96
CA SER A 205 13.54 -1.75 11.83
C SER A 205 13.40 -1.37 13.30
N ILE A 206 13.86 -0.18 13.69
CA ILE A 206 13.73 0.36 15.05
C ILE A 206 12.25 0.52 15.42
N ASP A 207 11.44 1.10 14.53
CA ASP A 207 10.01 1.32 14.77
C ASP A 207 9.27 0.00 15.05
N ILE A 208 9.46 -1.03 14.20
CA ILE A 208 8.76 -2.30 14.37
C ILE A 208 9.28 -3.07 15.59
N ARG A 209 10.59 -3.02 15.89
CA ARG A 209 11.19 -3.66 17.08
C ARG A 209 10.80 -2.98 18.39
N SER A 210 10.43 -1.70 18.35
CA SER A 210 9.94 -0.95 19.51
C SER A 210 8.45 -1.18 19.79
N SER A 211 7.78 -1.97 18.95
CA SER A 211 6.37 -2.35 19.12
C SER A 211 6.23 -3.65 19.91
N ARG A 212 5.02 -4.22 19.92
CA ARG A 212 4.72 -5.51 20.58
C ARG A 212 4.99 -6.73 19.69
N ASN A 213 5.64 -6.53 18.54
CA ASN A 213 5.98 -7.61 17.61
C ASN A 213 7.33 -8.23 17.98
N GLU A 214 7.44 -9.55 17.81
CA GLU A 214 8.72 -10.26 17.81
C GLU A 214 9.31 -10.21 16.40
N VAL A 215 10.54 -9.73 16.25
CA VAL A 215 11.12 -9.45 14.92
C VAL A 215 12.44 -10.18 14.72
N TYR A 216 12.49 -11.02 13.70
CA TYR A 216 13.65 -11.81 13.29
C TYR A 216 14.13 -11.38 11.90
N GLU A 217 15.44 -11.46 11.66
CA GLU A 217 16.05 -11.22 10.35
C GLU A 217 16.76 -12.51 9.92
N THR A 218 16.60 -12.89 8.65
CA THR A 218 17.27 -14.06 8.07
C THR A 218 17.47 -13.87 6.58
N ASN A 219 18.46 -14.56 6.01
CA ASN A 219 18.69 -14.60 4.58
C ASN A 219 18.07 -15.86 3.94
N HIS A 220 17.54 -16.77 4.76
CA HIS A 220 17.05 -18.09 4.36
C HIS A 220 15.56 -18.22 4.69
N LEU A 221 14.73 -18.32 3.64
CA LEU A 221 13.28 -18.47 3.80
C LEU A 221 12.93 -19.80 4.48
N GLU A 222 13.70 -20.86 4.17
CA GLU A 222 13.49 -22.22 4.64
C GLU A 222 13.52 -22.35 6.16
N ASP A 223 14.27 -21.48 6.85
CA ASP A 223 14.40 -21.49 8.31
C ASP A 223 13.11 -21.07 9.02
N VAL A 224 12.27 -20.27 8.37
CA VAL A 224 11.05 -19.69 8.95
C VAL A 224 9.78 -20.19 8.28
N LEU A 225 9.86 -20.66 7.03
CA LEU A 225 8.73 -21.07 6.21
C LEU A 225 7.74 -22.05 6.87
N PRO A 226 8.18 -23.05 7.66
CA PRO A 226 7.26 -23.99 8.30
C PRO A 226 6.29 -23.33 9.30
N GLU A 227 6.68 -22.21 9.88
CA GLU A 227 5.89 -21.50 10.89
C GLU A 227 5.04 -20.36 10.31
N LEU A 228 5.29 -19.95 9.06
CA LEU A 228 4.60 -18.79 8.47
C LEU A 228 3.11 -19.06 8.23
N ASP A 229 2.28 -18.12 8.68
CA ASP A 229 0.87 -18.02 8.33
C ASP A 229 0.67 -17.17 7.07
N VAL A 230 1.60 -16.23 6.84
CA VAL A 230 1.62 -15.29 5.72
C VAL A 230 3.04 -15.17 5.17
N LEU A 231 3.19 -15.22 3.86
CA LEU A 231 4.40 -14.85 3.15
C LEU A 231 4.10 -13.68 2.20
N TYR A 232 4.58 -12.49 2.55
CA TYR A 232 4.48 -11.28 1.72
C TYR A 232 5.75 -11.13 0.88
N VAL A 233 5.64 -11.39 -0.41
CA VAL A 233 6.77 -11.39 -1.35
C VAL A 233 6.84 -10.05 -2.07
N THR A 234 8.05 -9.57 -2.32
CA THR A 234 8.32 -8.33 -3.05
C THR A 234 9.27 -8.56 -4.21
N ARG A 235 9.09 -7.76 -5.27
CA ARG A 235 10.04 -7.69 -6.38
C ARG A 235 11.28 -6.91 -5.98
N ILE A 236 12.40 -7.22 -6.66
CA ILE A 236 13.59 -6.37 -6.61
C ILE A 236 13.37 -5.14 -7.49
N GLN A 237 13.63 -3.96 -6.92
CA GLN A 237 13.35 -2.67 -7.55
C GLN A 237 14.50 -2.27 -8.51
N LYS A 238 14.56 -2.88 -9.71
CA LYS A 238 15.63 -2.63 -10.69
C LYS A 238 15.95 -1.14 -10.86
N GLU A 239 14.93 -0.31 -10.92
CA GLU A 239 15.03 1.14 -11.12
C GLU A 239 15.71 1.92 -9.98
N ARG A 240 15.98 1.27 -8.84
CA ARG A 240 16.62 1.88 -7.66
C ARG A 240 18.12 1.60 -7.58
N PHE A 241 18.63 0.67 -8.37
CA PHE A 241 20.06 0.45 -8.51
C PHE A 241 20.65 1.52 -9.44
N LYS A 242 21.61 2.30 -8.94
CA LYS A 242 22.24 3.41 -9.65
C LYS A 242 23.75 3.36 -9.51
N GLY A 243 24.48 3.84 -10.51
CA GLY A 243 25.93 3.86 -10.52
C GLY A 243 26.56 2.79 -11.40
N LEU A 244 27.89 2.74 -11.40
CA LEU A 244 28.68 1.93 -12.35
C LEU A 244 28.47 0.41 -12.20
N GLU A 245 28.09 -0.05 -11.00
CA GLU A 245 27.92 -1.48 -10.69
C GLU A 245 26.45 -1.91 -10.55
N ALA A 246 25.51 -1.00 -10.83
CA ALA A 246 24.07 -1.20 -10.60
C ALA A 246 23.50 -2.43 -11.30
N GLU A 247 23.84 -2.65 -12.56
CA GLU A 247 23.30 -3.79 -13.33
C GLU A 247 23.86 -5.12 -12.80
N ALA A 248 25.15 -5.16 -12.44
CA ALA A 248 25.78 -6.36 -11.90
C ALA A 248 25.23 -6.71 -10.51
N GLU A 249 25.03 -5.70 -9.66
CA GLU A 249 24.41 -5.90 -8.35
C GLU A 249 22.95 -6.36 -8.47
N TYR A 250 22.19 -5.72 -9.37
CA TYR A 250 20.82 -6.13 -9.66
C TYR A 250 20.76 -7.58 -10.15
N GLU A 251 21.53 -7.96 -11.18
CA GLU A 251 21.48 -9.33 -11.71
C GLU A 251 21.99 -10.38 -10.69
N ARG A 252 22.90 -10.01 -9.78
CA ARG A 252 23.31 -10.86 -8.66
C ARG A 252 22.18 -11.11 -7.67
N LEU A 253 21.38 -10.08 -7.37
CA LEU A 253 20.31 -10.16 -6.38
C LEU A 253 19.01 -10.71 -6.98
N LYS A 254 18.73 -10.40 -8.25
CA LYS A 254 17.56 -10.85 -9.01
C LYS A 254 17.56 -12.37 -9.10
N GLY A 255 16.57 -12.98 -8.46
CA GLY A 255 16.43 -14.43 -8.37
C GLY A 255 17.07 -15.05 -7.12
N SER A 256 17.54 -14.24 -6.16
CA SER A 256 17.90 -14.73 -4.82
C SER A 256 16.74 -15.44 -4.14
N TYR A 257 15.51 -15.07 -4.49
CA TYR A 257 14.29 -15.76 -4.08
C TYR A 257 13.37 -15.97 -5.28
N ASN A 258 13.16 -17.24 -5.64
CA ASN A 258 12.22 -17.67 -6.69
C ASN A 258 11.20 -18.60 -6.06
N ILE A 259 10.06 -18.06 -5.65
CA ILE A 259 9.03 -18.81 -4.94
C ILE A 259 8.25 -19.67 -5.92
N GLY A 260 8.31 -20.98 -5.72
CA GLY A 260 7.56 -21.98 -6.48
C GLY A 260 7.10 -23.12 -5.57
N LYS A 261 6.35 -24.09 -6.12
CA LYS A 261 5.75 -25.19 -5.33
C LYS A 261 6.79 -26.01 -4.58
N LYS A 262 8.00 -26.15 -5.13
CA LYS A 262 9.11 -26.86 -4.48
C LYS A 262 9.48 -26.23 -3.13
N ILE A 263 9.71 -24.91 -3.12
CA ILE A 263 10.05 -24.18 -1.89
C ILE A 263 8.87 -24.27 -0.92
N LEU A 264 7.65 -24.04 -1.41
CA LEU A 264 6.43 -24.06 -0.59
C LEU A 264 6.03 -25.44 -0.07
N SER A 265 6.74 -26.52 -0.44
CA SER A 265 6.45 -27.86 0.09
C SER A 265 6.67 -27.99 1.60
N GLY A 266 7.53 -27.14 2.17
CA GLY A 266 7.76 -27.05 3.61
C GLY A 266 6.83 -26.09 4.36
N ALA A 267 5.90 -25.42 3.66
CA ALA A 267 5.00 -24.44 4.27
C ALA A 267 3.77 -25.07 4.93
N LYS A 268 3.13 -24.32 5.83
CA LYS A 268 1.76 -24.65 6.28
C LYS A 268 0.81 -24.77 5.09
N LYS A 269 -0.11 -25.74 5.16
CA LYS A 269 -1.11 -25.96 4.10
C LYS A 269 -1.96 -24.73 3.82
N ASP A 270 -2.24 -23.94 4.85
CA ASP A 270 -3.06 -22.72 4.80
C ASP A 270 -2.22 -21.42 4.75
N LEU A 271 -0.92 -21.52 4.44
CA LEU A 271 -0.05 -20.37 4.20
C LEU A 271 -0.74 -19.41 3.20
N MET A 272 -0.84 -18.14 3.55
CA MET A 272 -1.30 -17.11 2.63
C MET A 272 -0.11 -16.46 1.94
N ILE A 273 -0.13 -16.38 0.60
CA ILE A 273 0.94 -15.75 -0.17
C ILE A 273 0.44 -14.44 -0.76
N MET A 274 1.10 -13.34 -0.41
CA MET A 274 0.74 -11.99 -0.83
C MET A 274 1.85 -11.38 -1.68
N HIS A 275 1.47 -10.48 -2.58
CA HIS A 275 2.41 -9.76 -3.44
C HIS A 275 1.79 -8.45 -3.94
N PRO A 276 2.46 -7.28 -3.76
CA PRO A 276 1.90 -5.98 -4.16
C PRO A 276 1.80 -5.79 -5.68
N LEU A 277 2.50 -6.64 -6.45
CA LEU A 277 2.60 -6.63 -7.92
C LEU A 277 3.30 -5.36 -8.47
N PRO A 278 3.95 -5.43 -9.64
CA PRO A 278 3.95 -6.53 -10.61
C PRO A 278 4.91 -7.66 -10.21
N ASN A 279 4.61 -8.88 -10.63
CA ASN A 279 5.54 -10.01 -10.55
C ASN A 279 6.62 -9.84 -11.63
N ALA A 280 7.89 -9.83 -11.26
CA ALA A 280 9.04 -9.69 -12.16
C ALA A 280 9.86 -10.99 -12.33
N GLY A 281 9.37 -12.11 -11.79
CA GLY A 281 10.01 -13.43 -11.87
C GLY A 281 10.17 -14.10 -10.50
N GLU A 282 9.99 -13.36 -9.41
CA GLU A 282 10.08 -13.83 -8.02
C GLU A 282 8.97 -14.83 -7.64
N LEU A 283 7.83 -14.83 -8.35
CA LEU A 283 6.77 -15.83 -8.19
C LEU A 283 6.65 -16.69 -9.45
N ALA A 284 6.76 -18.01 -9.29
CA ALA A 284 6.55 -18.96 -10.37
C ALA A 284 5.08 -18.95 -10.85
N THR A 285 4.88 -19.08 -12.17
CA THR A 285 3.55 -19.05 -12.80
C THR A 285 2.61 -20.15 -12.29
N GLU A 286 3.16 -21.29 -11.87
CA GLU A 286 2.39 -22.40 -11.28
C GLU A 286 1.70 -22.05 -9.96
N LEU A 287 2.06 -20.93 -9.32
CA LEU A 287 1.40 -20.45 -8.12
C LEU A 287 0.11 -19.68 -8.41
N TYR A 288 -0.16 -19.30 -9.66
CA TYR A 288 -1.37 -18.54 -10.01
C TYR A 288 -2.67 -19.33 -9.82
N SER A 289 -2.58 -20.66 -9.77
CA SER A 289 -3.72 -21.54 -9.52
C SER A 289 -3.76 -22.08 -8.09
N THR A 290 -2.80 -21.75 -7.23
CA THR A 290 -2.82 -22.24 -5.84
C THR A 290 -3.87 -21.49 -5.01
N PRO A 291 -4.65 -22.17 -4.15
CA PRO A 291 -5.53 -21.49 -3.21
C PRO A 291 -4.77 -20.58 -2.24
N ASN A 292 -3.47 -20.82 -2.02
CA ASN A 292 -2.63 -20.01 -1.12
C ASN A 292 -2.39 -18.59 -1.64
N ALA A 293 -2.44 -18.37 -2.96
CA ALA A 293 -2.23 -17.05 -3.58
C ALA A 293 -3.35 -16.05 -3.22
N ALA A 294 -2.96 -14.83 -2.83
CA ALA A 294 -3.89 -13.77 -2.44
C ALA A 294 -3.76 -12.48 -3.26
N TRP A 295 -2.83 -12.37 -4.21
CA TRP A 295 -2.58 -11.12 -4.94
C TRP A 295 -3.76 -10.60 -5.77
N PHE A 296 -4.60 -11.49 -6.31
CA PHE A 296 -5.84 -11.05 -6.97
C PHE A 296 -6.95 -10.69 -5.98
N ASN A 297 -6.96 -11.28 -4.77
CA ASN A 297 -7.79 -10.80 -3.68
C ASN A 297 -7.36 -9.40 -3.24
N GLN A 298 -6.05 -9.14 -3.08
CA GLN A 298 -5.51 -7.80 -2.81
C GLN A 298 -5.96 -6.80 -3.88
N THR A 299 -5.86 -7.18 -5.16
CA THR A 299 -6.30 -6.32 -6.26
C THR A 299 -7.79 -6.01 -6.19
N ARG A 300 -8.66 -6.99 -5.89
CA ARG A 300 -10.11 -6.76 -5.75
C ARG A 300 -10.43 -5.89 -4.53
N ASN A 301 -9.82 -6.20 -3.39
CA ASN A 301 -9.98 -5.48 -2.14
C ASN A 301 -9.52 -4.01 -2.25
N SER A 302 -8.58 -3.72 -3.16
CA SER A 302 -8.07 -2.36 -3.36
C SER A 302 -9.15 -1.33 -3.66
N ILE A 303 -10.20 -1.70 -4.41
CA ILE A 303 -11.28 -0.77 -4.77
C ILE A 303 -12.08 -0.40 -3.52
N ALA A 304 -12.53 -1.39 -2.75
CA ALA A 304 -13.33 -1.16 -1.55
C ALA A 304 -12.57 -0.36 -0.48
N VAL A 305 -11.29 -0.69 -0.25
CA VAL A 305 -10.45 0.06 0.70
C VAL A 305 -10.23 1.50 0.22
N ARG A 306 -10.04 1.73 -1.07
CA ARG A 306 -9.88 3.10 -1.60
C ARG A 306 -11.17 3.88 -1.59
N GLN A 307 -12.32 3.24 -1.79
CA GLN A 307 -13.63 3.85 -1.55
C GLN A 307 -13.75 4.26 -0.07
N ALA A 308 -13.33 3.40 0.87
CA ALA A 308 -13.33 3.73 2.29
C ALA A 308 -12.45 4.93 2.64
N LEU A 309 -11.26 5.02 2.06
CA LEU A 309 -10.33 6.15 2.26
C LEU A 309 -10.82 7.43 1.58
N LEU A 310 -11.35 7.32 0.35
CA LEU A 310 -11.96 8.47 -0.34
C LEU A 310 -13.15 8.99 0.44
N ALA A 311 -14.04 8.12 0.92
CA ALA A 311 -15.17 8.51 1.76
C ALA A 311 -14.70 9.24 3.04
N GLU A 312 -13.58 8.79 3.63
CA GLU A 312 -12.98 9.46 4.78
C GLU A 312 -12.59 10.90 4.49
N VAL A 313 -11.79 11.12 3.44
CA VAL A 313 -11.25 12.45 3.14
C VAL A 313 -12.33 13.39 2.59
N LEU A 314 -13.30 12.85 1.86
CA LEU A 314 -14.43 13.58 1.28
C LEU A 314 -15.56 13.86 2.28
N GLY A 315 -15.45 13.41 3.54
CA GLY A 315 -16.49 13.63 4.56
C GLY A 315 -17.79 12.85 4.32
N VAL A 316 -17.71 11.74 3.59
CA VAL A 316 -18.87 10.91 3.23
C VAL A 316 -19.12 9.84 4.30
N HIS A 317 -20.30 9.88 4.89
CA HIS A 317 -20.74 8.91 5.90
C HIS A 317 -21.54 7.78 5.26
N VAL A 318 -21.14 6.53 5.55
CA VAL A 318 -21.76 5.29 5.07
C VAL A 318 -22.06 4.35 6.22
#